data_AF-K0Z4N2-F1
#
_entry.id   AF-K0Z4N2-F1
#
_cell.length_a   1.000
_cell.length_b   1.000
_cell.length_c   1.000
_cell.angle_alpha   90.00
_cell.angle_beta   90.00
_cell.angle_gamma   90.00
#
_symmetry.space_group_name_H-M   'P 1'
#
loop_
_entity.id
_entity.type
_entity.pdbx_description
1 polymer ?
#
loop_
_entity_poly.entity_id
_entity_poly.type
_entity_poly.pdbx_seq_one_letter_code
_entity_poly.pdbx_strand_id
1 'polypeptide(L)'
;MTEPVSRLRSAIESILLVVDEPAPVEAIARALDAPEGDVRAELDAIGEELRARGSGAVLRGGEEGYRLYTSPDNAEAVEAFLVSGSRSRLSRAALETLAVVAYRQPATRAQVAAVRGVNVDGVMRTLNQRGLIRETEEPEGHARRYETTALFLEQLGISSLEELPDLAPLLPDVDLIDEEDE
;
A
#
# COMPACT_ATOMS: atom_id res chain seq x y z
N MET A 1 -29.33 -25.97 -9.82
CA MET A 1 -29.40 -24.54 -9.51
C MET A 1 -29.17 -24.43 -8.02
N THR A 2 -28.02 -23.89 -7.59
CA THR A 2 -27.76 -23.65 -6.17
C THR A 2 -28.67 -22.52 -5.73
N GLU A 3 -29.45 -22.72 -4.67
CA GLU A 3 -30.26 -21.64 -4.11
C GLU A 3 -29.35 -20.48 -3.67
N PRO A 4 -29.76 -19.23 -3.89
CA PRO A 4 -28.99 -18.08 -3.43
C PRO A 4 -28.93 -18.08 -1.90
N VAL A 5 -27.79 -17.65 -1.37
CA VAL A 5 -27.60 -17.47 0.09
C VAL A 5 -28.59 -16.44 0.65
N SER A 6 -28.81 -16.49 1.96
CA SER A 6 -29.65 -15.51 2.66
C SER A 6 -29.11 -14.08 2.45
N ARG A 7 -30.00 -13.08 2.51
CA ARG A 7 -29.59 -11.67 2.43
C ARG A 7 -28.62 -11.29 3.55
N LEU A 8 -28.83 -11.85 4.74
CA LEU A 8 -27.96 -11.66 5.90
C LEU A 8 -26.55 -12.18 5.61
N ARG A 9 -26.46 -13.42 5.13
CA ARG A 9 -25.19 -14.04 4.75
C ARG A 9 -24.45 -13.23 3.68
N SER A 10 -25.14 -12.81 2.63
CA SER A 10 -24.55 -11.99 1.57
C SER A 10 -23.97 -10.66 2.11
N ALA A 11 -24.65 -10.04 3.08
CA ALA A 11 -24.15 -8.82 3.72
C ALA A 11 -22.94 -9.09 4.62
N ILE A 12 -22.93 -10.19 5.39
CA ILE A 12 -21.79 -10.61 6.22
C ILE A 12 -20.55 -10.87 5.34
N GLU A 13 -20.70 -11.61 4.24
CA GLU A 13 -19.61 -11.87 3.28
C GLU A 13 -19.03 -10.56 2.72
N SER A 14 -19.88 -9.58 2.44
CA SER A 14 -19.46 -8.25 1.97
C SER A 14 -18.66 -7.49 3.03
N ILE A 15 -19.06 -7.55 4.30
CA ILE A 15 -18.32 -6.94 5.41
C ILE A 15 -16.96 -7.62 5.56
N LEU A 16 -16.93 -8.96 5.62
CA LEU A 16 -15.70 -9.74 5.78
C LEU A 16 -14.67 -9.50 4.66
N LEU A 17 -15.13 -9.13 3.46
CA LEU A 17 -14.26 -8.81 2.32
C LEU A 17 -13.56 -7.45 2.46
N VAL A 18 -14.18 -6.49 3.16
CA VAL A 18 -13.70 -5.10 3.23
C VAL A 18 -12.90 -4.81 4.49
N VAL A 19 -13.12 -5.57 5.58
CA VAL A 19 -12.42 -5.35 6.85
C VAL A 19 -10.95 -5.73 6.79
N ASP A 20 -10.09 -4.87 7.32
CA ASP A 20 -8.64 -5.03 7.45
C ASP A 20 -8.20 -5.46 8.86
N GLU A 21 -9.12 -5.51 9.81
CA GLU A 21 -8.95 -6.00 11.19
C GLU A 21 -10.06 -6.99 11.56
N PRO A 22 -9.85 -7.86 12.57
CA PRO A 22 -10.91 -8.71 13.11
C PRO A 22 -12.16 -7.91 13.49
N ALA A 23 -13.33 -8.32 12.98
CA ALA A 23 -14.59 -7.64 13.21
C ALA A 23 -15.39 -8.35 14.32
N PRO A 24 -15.68 -7.70 15.46
CA PRO A 24 -16.49 -8.28 16.53
C PRO A 24 -17.90 -8.61 16.04
N VAL A 25 -18.49 -9.70 16.55
CA VAL A 25 -19.84 -10.13 16.16
C VAL A 25 -20.87 -9.05 16.47
N GLU A 26 -20.71 -8.39 17.60
CA GLU A 26 -21.56 -7.31 18.09
C GLU A 26 -21.53 -6.10 17.14
N ALA A 27 -20.38 -5.83 16.53
CA ALA A 27 -20.22 -4.75 15.55
C ALA A 27 -20.90 -5.09 14.22
N ILE A 28 -20.73 -6.33 13.73
CA ILE A 28 -21.39 -6.82 12.51
C ILE A 28 -22.92 -6.83 12.70
N ALA A 29 -23.40 -7.39 13.82
CA ALA A 29 -24.81 -7.44 14.17
C ALA A 29 -25.45 -6.04 14.22
N ARG A 30 -24.77 -5.08 14.85
CA ARG A 30 -25.21 -3.68 14.90
C ARG A 30 -25.27 -3.04 13.52
N ALA A 31 -24.29 -3.28 12.66
CA ALA A 31 -24.24 -2.72 11.32
C ALA A 31 -25.35 -3.27 10.41
N LEU A 32 -25.77 -4.52 10.64
CA LEU A 32 -26.78 -5.22 9.84
C LEU A 32 -28.19 -5.16 10.44
N ASP A 33 -28.36 -4.56 11.62
CA ASP A 33 -29.62 -4.58 12.40
C ASP A 33 -30.16 -6.01 12.55
N ALA A 34 -29.28 -6.93 12.96
CA ALA A 34 -29.56 -8.36 13.05
C ALA A 34 -29.19 -8.92 14.45
N PRO A 35 -29.86 -9.99 14.91
CA PRO A 35 -29.47 -10.66 16.16
C PRO A 35 -28.05 -11.26 16.07
N GLU A 36 -27.25 -11.08 17.13
CA GLU A 36 -25.88 -11.63 17.20
C GLU A 36 -25.84 -13.15 17.03
N GLY A 37 -26.87 -13.86 17.49
CA GLY A 37 -26.99 -15.31 17.32
C GLY A 37 -27.10 -15.73 15.86
N ASP A 38 -27.86 -14.98 15.06
CA ASP A 38 -28.02 -15.24 13.63
C ASP A 38 -26.73 -14.93 12.87
N VAL A 39 -26.06 -13.82 13.23
CA VAL A 39 -24.76 -13.46 12.66
C VAL A 39 -23.71 -14.52 12.97
N ARG A 40 -23.65 -15.02 14.21
CA ARG A 40 -22.71 -16.08 14.60
C ARG A 40 -22.99 -17.37 13.84
N ALA A 41 -24.25 -17.76 13.71
CA ALA A 41 -24.64 -18.95 12.95
C ALA A 41 -24.22 -18.86 11.48
N GLU A 42 -24.40 -17.69 10.84
CA GLU A 42 -23.97 -17.47 9.46
C GLU A 42 -22.42 -17.44 9.34
N LEU A 43 -21.70 -16.84 10.29
CA LEU A 43 -20.24 -16.86 10.32
C LEU A 43 -19.70 -18.30 10.44
N ASP A 44 -20.28 -19.11 11.33
CA ASP A 44 -19.89 -20.51 11.50
C ASP A 44 -20.19 -21.31 10.22
N ALA A 45 -21.35 -21.11 9.60
CA ALA A 45 -21.72 -21.73 8.32
C ALA A 45 -20.78 -21.34 7.17
N ILE A 46 -20.41 -20.06 7.06
CA ILE A 46 -19.42 -19.58 6.08
C ILE A 46 -18.08 -20.28 6.30
N GLY A 47 -17.62 -20.35 7.56
CA GLY A 47 -16.36 -21.00 7.91
C GLY A 47 -16.34 -22.48 7.53
N GLU A 48 -17.40 -23.22 7.86
CA GLU A 48 -17.59 -24.63 7.49
C GLU A 48 -17.60 -24.81 5.97
N GLU A 49 -18.35 -24.00 5.23
CA GLU A 49 -18.44 -24.11 3.78
C GLU A 49 -17.09 -23.85 3.09
N LEU A 50 -16.36 -22.81 3.54
CA LEU A 50 -15.02 -22.50 3.03
C LEU A 50 -14.06 -23.67 3.23
N ARG A 51 -14.11 -24.33 4.40
CA ARG A 51 -13.30 -25.52 4.69
C ARG A 51 -13.74 -26.71 3.84
N ALA A 52 -15.03 -27.01 3.80
CA ALA A 52 -15.58 -28.17 3.10
C ALA A 52 -15.28 -28.18 1.61
N ARG A 53 -15.25 -27.00 0.97
CA ARG A 53 -14.91 -26.87 -0.47
C ARG A 53 -13.40 -26.76 -0.74
N GLY A 54 -12.55 -26.78 0.28
CA GLY A 54 -11.10 -26.59 0.14
C GLY A 54 -10.72 -25.18 -0.34
N SER A 55 -11.40 -24.14 0.16
CA SER A 55 -11.17 -22.76 -0.27
C SER A 55 -9.81 -22.23 0.15
N GLY A 56 -9.18 -21.41 -0.71
CA GLY A 56 -7.98 -20.66 -0.36
C GLY A 56 -8.22 -19.51 0.63
N ALA A 57 -9.48 -19.18 0.93
CA ALA A 57 -9.87 -18.25 1.97
C ALA A 57 -10.29 -19.00 3.24
N VAL A 58 -9.80 -18.56 4.40
CA VAL A 58 -10.06 -19.16 5.70
C VAL A 58 -10.65 -18.10 6.63
N LEU A 59 -11.89 -18.31 7.05
CA LEU A 59 -12.48 -17.51 8.12
C LEU A 59 -11.91 -17.97 9.47
N ARG A 60 -11.33 -17.04 10.21
CA ARG A 60 -10.88 -17.25 11.59
C ARG A 60 -11.70 -16.36 12.52
N GLY A 61 -12.17 -16.94 13.61
CA GLY A 61 -12.83 -16.25 14.71
C GLY A 61 -12.02 -16.36 16.00
N GLY A 62 -12.23 -15.43 16.93
CA GLY A 62 -11.62 -15.42 18.25
C GLY A 62 -12.25 -14.34 19.14
N GLU A 63 -11.61 -14.03 20.27
CA GLU A 63 -12.07 -12.97 21.18
C GLU A 63 -12.11 -11.59 20.51
N GLU A 64 -11.18 -11.35 19.57
CA GLU A 64 -11.07 -10.09 18.83
C GLU A 64 -12.10 -9.97 17.68
N GLY A 65 -12.82 -11.05 17.35
CA GLY A 65 -13.80 -11.08 16.27
C GLY A 65 -13.40 -11.98 15.11
N TYR A 66 -14.00 -11.74 13.93
CA TYR A 66 -13.89 -12.57 12.75
C TYR A 66 -13.23 -11.86 11.58
N ARG A 67 -12.37 -12.58 10.83
CA ARG A 67 -11.72 -12.08 9.61
C ARG A 67 -11.36 -13.20 8.64
N LEU A 68 -11.36 -12.88 7.35
CA LEU A 68 -10.84 -13.74 6.29
C LEU A 68 -9.32 -13.63 6.16
N TYR A 69 -8.66 -14.78 6.09
CA TYR A 69 -7.23 -14.94 5.85
C TYR A 69 -7.00 -15.82 4.62
N THR A 70 -5.78 -15.84 4.10
CA THR A 70 -5.37 -16.85 3.13
C THR A 70 -5.10 -18.20 3.81
N SER A 71 -5.34 -19.28 3.09
CA SER A 71 -4.97 -20.63 3.53
C SER A 71 -3.44 -20.74 3.64
N PRO A 72 -2.91 -21.30 4.74
CA PRO A 72 -1.47 -21.52 4.91
C PRO A 72 -0.88 -22.45 3.84
N ASP A 73 -1.68 -23.36 3.27
CA ASP A 73 -1.25 -24.26 2.20
C ASP A 73 -0.88 -23.49 0.91
N ASN A 74 -1.35 -22.25 0.78
CA ASN A 74 -1.07 -21.38 -0.36
C ASN A 74 0.04 -20.34 -0.09
N ALA A 75 0.80 -20.49 1.01
CA ALA A 75 1.83 -19.53 1.41
C ALA A 75 2.83 -19.24 0.28
N GLU A 76 3.36 -20.28 -0.38
CA GLU A 76 4.31 -20.12 -1.50
C GLU A 76 3.72 -19.35 -2.68
N ALA A 77 2.46 -19.59 -3.02
CA ALA A 77 1.78 -18.90 -4.13
C ALA A 77 1.51 -17.42 -3.81
N VAL A 78 1.09 -17.14 -2.58
CA VAL A 78 0.90 -15.77 -2.08
C VAL A 78 2.23 -15.04 -2.03
N GLU A 79 3.28 -15.67 -1.52
CA GLU A 79 4.63 -15.11 -1.50
C GLU A 79 5.15 -14.82 -2.91
N ALA A 80 5.04 -15.77 -3.84
CA ALA A 80 5.44 -15.57 -5.22
C ALA A 80 4.68 -14.40 -5.88
N PHE A 81 3.39 -14.23 -5.59
CA PHE A 81 2.60 -13.11 -6.09
C PHE A 81 3.05 -11.77 -5.47
N LEU A 82 3.27 -11.71 -4.16
CA LEU A 82 3.74 -10.50 -3.48
C LEU A 82 5.16 -10.13 -3.89
N VAL A 83 6.06 -11.11 -4.04
CA VAL A 83 7.45 -10.93 -4.50
C VAL A 83 7.51 -10.55 -5.98
N SER A 84 6.63 -11.09 -6.83
CA SER A 84 6.54 -10.67 -8.25
C SER A 84 5.91 -9.27 -8.40
N GLY A 85 4.99 -8.89 -7.51
CA GLY A 85 4.48 -7.52 -7.40
C GLY A 85 5.54 -6.50 -6.92
N SER A 86 6.50 -6.96 -6.13
CA SER A 86 7.65 -6.17 -5.62
C SER A 86 8.79 -5.99 -6.65
N ARG A 87 8.85 -6.81 -7.71
CA ARG A 87 9.98 -6.82 -8.67
C ARG A 87 9.64 -6.41 -10.10
N SER A 88 8.66 -5.52 -10.30
CA SER A 88 8.66 -4.78 -11.56
C SER A 88 9.89 -3.86 -11.53
N ARG A 89 10.87 -4.06 -12.43
CA ARG A 89 11.97 -3.12 -12.62
C ARG A 89 11.37 -1.72 -12.72
N LEU A 90 11.93 -0.76 -11.97
CA LEU A 90 11.56 0.63 -12.14
C LEU A 90 11.75 0.99 -13.62
N SER A 91 10.74 1.65 -14.20
CA SER A 91 10.88 2.18 -15.55
C SER A 91 12.04 3.18 -15.57
N ARG A 92 12.59 3.46 -16.75
CA ARG A 92 13.62 4.50 -16.89
C ARG A 92 13.16 5.83 -16.30
N ALA A 93 11.91 6.23 -16.56
CA ALA A 93 11.33 7.43 -15.98
C ALA A 93 11.25 7.38 -14.44
N ALA A 94 10.97 6.21 -13.85
CA ALA A 94 10.96 6.05 -12.40
C ALA A 94 12.35 6.10 -11.78
N LEU A 95 13.36 5.51 -12.44
CA LEU A 95 14.75 5.60 -12.01
C LEU A 95 15.27 7.03 -12.09
N GLU A 96 14.98 7.74 -13.19
CA GLU A 96 15.37 9.15 -13.36
C GLU A 96 14.68 10.05 -12.31
N THR A 97 13.40 9.82 -11.96
CA THR A 97 12.72 10.57 -10.90
C THR A 97 13.32 10.25 -9.53
N LEU A 98 13.55 8.96 -9.24
CA LEU A 98 14.13 8.52 -7.97
C LEU A 98 15.52 9.11 -7.76
N ALA A 99 16.33 9.18 -8.83
CA ALA A 99 17.64 9.84 -8.78
C ALA A 99 17.50 11.32 -8.41
N VAL A 100 16.58 12.07 -9.04
CA VAL A 100 16.36 13.49 -8.68
C VAL A 100 16.01 13.63 -7.20
N VAL A 101 15.15 12.77 -6.65
CA VAL A 101 14.83 12.78 -5.21
C VAL A 101 16.07 12.44 -4.37
N ALA A 102 16.82 11.40 -4.72
CA ALA A 102 17.98 10.96 -3.95
C ALA A 102 19.06 12.04 -3.81
N TYR A 103 19.30 12.82 -4.87
CA TYR A 103 20.33 13.87 -4.88
C TYR A 103 19.86 15.25 -4.44
N ARG A 104 18.54 15.51 -4.42
CA ARG A 104 17.97 16.82 -4.06
C ARG A 104 17.03 16.79 -2.86
N GLN A 105 16.92 15.66 -2.18
CA GLN A 105 16.12 15.56 -0.97
C GLN A 105 16.61 16.54 0.11
N PRO A 106 15.70 17.15 0.88
CA PRO A 106 14.24 17.03 0.75
C PRO A 106 13.69 17.87 -0.43
N ALA A 107 12.90 17.25 -1.33
CA ALA A 107 12.41 17.90 -2.56
C ALA A 107 10.89 17.87 -2.69
N THR A 108 10.28 18.94 -3.20
CA THR A 108 8.86 19.00 -3.52
C THR A 108 8.56 18.33 -4.87
N ARG A 109 7.30 17.91 -5.09
CA ARG A 109 6.86 17.39 -6.40
C ARG A 109 7.13 18.39 -7.53
N ALA A 110 6.92 19.68 -7.28
CA ALA A 110 7.12 20.73 -8.27
C ALA A 110 8.60 20.86 -8.68
N GLN A 111 9.52 20.86 -7.73
CA GLN A 111 10.96 20.87 -7.99
C GLN A 111 11.41 19.64 -8.79
N VAL A 112 10.90 18.46 -8.43
CA VAL A 112 11.19 17.22 -9.17
C VAL A 112 10.65 17.27 -10.61
N ALA A 113 9.44 17.79 -10.81
CA ALA A 113 8.85 17.98 -12.13
C ALA A 113 9.66 18.97 -12.99
N ALA A 114 10.12 20.08 -12.40
CA ALA A 114 10.93 21.09 -13.06
C ALA A 114 12.26 20.51 -13.58
N VAL A 115 12.98 19.74 -12.74
CA VAL A 115 14.22 19.07 -13.15
C VAL A 115 13.98 18.03 -14.25
N ARG A 116 12.86 17.31 -14.20
CA ARG A 116 12.52 16.27 -15.19
C ARG A 116 11.92 16.84 -16.48
N GLY A 117 11.42 18.06 -16.47
CA GLY A 117 10.74 18.69 -17.62
C GLY A 117 9.45 18.00 -18.06
N VAL A 118 8.90 17.09 -17.25
CA VAL A 118 7.69 16.29 -17.56
C VAL A 118 6.84 16.08 -16.30
N ASN A 119 5.57 15.69 -16.47
CA ASN A 119 4.71 15.33 -15.33
C ASN A 119 5.27 14.08 -14.62
N VAL A 120 5.47 14.20 -13.29
CA VAL A 120 6.02 13.14 -12.42
C VAL A 120 5.00 12.55 -11.44
N ASP A 121 3.73 12.96 -11.45
CA ASP A 121 2.74 12.61 -10.43
C ASP A 121 2.53 11.10 -10.28
N GLY A 122 2.35 10.42 -11.40
CA GLY A 122 2.18 8.96 -11.42
C GLY A 122 3.41 8.24 -10.90
N VAL A 123 4.60 8.72 -11.29
CA VAL A 123 5.88 8.13 -10.89
C VAL A 123 6.13 8.35 -9.40
N MET A 124 5.94 9.56 -8.89
CA MET A 124 6.07 9.90 -7.47
C MET A 124 5.11 9.07 -6.61
N ARG A 125 3.86 8.88 -7.06
CA ARG A 125 2.90 8.00 -6.40
C ARG A 125 3.41 6.56 -6.35
N THR A 126 3.92 6.02 -7.47
CA THR A 126 4.48 4.67 -7.52
C THR A 126 5.70 4.50 -6.61
N LEU A 127 6.63 5.46 -6.61
CA LEU A 127 7.82 5.41 -5.75
C LEU A 127 7.44 5.43 -4.26
N ASN A 128 6.47 6.26 -3.88
CA ASN A 128 5.96 6.32 -2.50
C ASN A 128 5.22 5.03 -2.10
N GLN A 129 4.38 4.49 -2.97
CA GLN A 129 3.68 3.20 -2.74
C GLN A 129 4.65 2.02 -2.62
N ARG A 130 5.81 2.08 -3.29
CA ARG A 130 6.88 1.09 -3.17
C ARG A 130 7.80 1.32 -1.98
N GLY A 131 7.55 2.36 -1.19
CA GLY A 131 8.36 2.70 -0.03
C GLY A 131 9.78 3.13 -0.36
N LEU A 132 10.09 3.53 -1.60
CA LEU A 132 11.42 4.02 -1.99
C LEU A 132 11.62 5.50 -1.63
N ILE A 133 10.52 6.24 -1.56
CA ILE A 133 10.47 7.61 -1.06
C ILE A 133 9.33 7.73 -0.05
N ARG A 134 9.38 8.75 0.82
CA ARG A 134 8.34 9.11 1.78
C ARG A 134 8.21 10.61 1.92
N GLU A 135 7.10 11.07 2.49
CA GLU A 135 6.95 12.47 2.90
C GLU A 135 7.81 12.77 4.13
N THR A 136 8.40 13.96 4.19
CA THR A 136 9.10 14.47 5.36
C THR A 136 8.08 14.82 6.45
N GLU A 137 8.47 14.68 7.73
CA GLU A 137 7.60 15.02 8.86
C GLU A 137 7.49 16.53 9.10
N GLU A 138 8.45 17.30 8.58
CA GLU A 138 8.49 18.76 8.66
C GLU A 138 8.07 19.39 7.32
N PRO A 139 6.82 19.86 7.20
CA PRO A 139 6.42 20.67 6.05
C PRO A 139 7.01 22.08 6.19
N GLU A 140 7.93 22.45 5.30
CA GLU A 140 8.30 23.85 5.09
C GLU A 140 7.31 24.48 4.11
N GLY A 141 6.41 25.32 4.64
CA GLY A 141 5.35 25.99 3.86
C GLY A 141 4.16 25.08 3.55
N HIS A 142 3.54 25.29 2.39
CA HIS A 142 2.32 24.56 1.97
C HIS A 142 2.59 23.34 1.09
N ALA A 143 3.84 23.08 0.71
CA ALA A 143 4.21 22.01 -0.21
C ALA A 143 4.82 20.81 0.54
N ARG A 144 4.29 19.61 0.27
CA ARG A 144 4.85 18.35 0.77
C ARG A 144 6.23 18.10 0.16
N ARG A 145 7.21 17.77 1.00
CA ARG A 145 8.56 17.37 0.59
C ARG A 145 8.75 15.87 0.69
N TYR A 146 9.62 15.35 -0.15
CA TYR A 146 9.92 13.93 -0.29
C TYR A 146 11.39 13.66 -0.05
N GLU A 147 11.66 12.54 0.60
CA GLU A 147 12.99 12.00 0.83
C GLU A 147 13.01 10.49 0.58
N THR A 148 14.20 9.94 0.34
CA THR A 148 14.43 8.51 0.20
C THR A 148 14.30 7.79 1.56
N THR A 149 14.07 6.49 1.51
CA THR A 149 13.89 5.67 2.72
C THR A 149 15.08 4.74 2.96
N ALA A 150 15.09 4.06 4.11
CA ALA A 150 16.05 2.98 4.36
C ALA A 150 15.98 1.85 3.32
N LEU A 151 14.79 1.57 2.77
CA LEU A 151 14.59 0.58 1.72
C LEU A 151 15.35 0.95 0.42
N PHE A 152 15.44 2.24 0.10
CA PHE A 152 16.24 2.71 -1.03
C PHE A 152 17.72 2.39 -0.84
N LEU A 153 18.28 2.66 0.34
CA LEU A 153 19.69 2.39 0.66
C LEU A 153 19.99 0.89 0.61
N GLU A 154 19.11 0.07 1.20
CA GLU A 154 19.21 -1.39 1.18
C GLU A 154 19.22 -1.94 -0.26
N GLN A 155 18.35 -1.44 -1.14
CA GLN A 155 18.30 -1.87 -2.53
C GLN A 155 19.50 -1.41 -3.35
N LEU A 156 20.10 -0.28 -3.01
CA LEU A 156 21.28 0.24 -3.67
C LEU A 156 22.59 -0.37 -3.12
N GLY A 157 22.51 -1.05 -1.96
CA GLY A 157 23.65 -1.70 -1.33
C GLY A 157 24.64 -0.73 -0.69
N ILE A 158 24.16 0.45 -0.27
CA ILE A 158 24.96 1.50 0.37
C ILE A 158 24.44 1.77 1.78
N SER A 159 25.31 2.31 2.65
CA SER A 159 25.00 2.54 4.07
C SER A 159 24.47 3.96 4.31
N SER A 160 24.77 4.90 3.41
CA SER A 160 24.37 6.30 3.52
C SER A 160 24.28 6.97 2.15
N LEU A 161 23.57 8.10 2.07
CA LEU A 161 23.47 8.90 0.85
C LEU A 161 24.81 9.55 0.44
N GLU A 162 25.77 9.66 1.36
CA GLU A 162 27.12 10.19 1.09
C GLU A 162 27.93 9.27 0.17
N GLU A 163 27.53 7.99 0.07
CA GLU A 163 28.13 7.02 -0.86
C GLU A 163 27.60 7.16 -2.29
N LEU A 164 26.62 8.05 -2.52
CA LEU A 164 26.13 8.34 -3.86
C LEU A 164 27.23 9.05 -4.69
N PRO A 165 27.44 8.64 -5.95
CA PRO A 165 28.40 9.29 -6.85
C PRO A 165 28.13 10.80 -6.99
N ASP A 166 29.17 11.63 -6.93
CA ASP A 166 29.00 13.08 -7.08
C ASP A 166 28.42 13.44 -8.47
N LEU A 167 27.33 14.21 -8.49
CA LEU A 167 26.62 14.66 -9.69
C LEU A 167 27.04 16.04 -10.19
N ALA A 168 28.02 16.69 -9.55
CA ALA A 168 28.40 18.09 -9.76
C ALA A 168 28.49 18.60 -11.22
N PRO A 169 28.78 17.80 -12.28
CA PRO A 169 28.76 18.31 -13.66
C PRO A 169 27.41 18.22 -14.40
N LEU A 170 26.37 17.57 -13.86
CA LEU A 170 25.27 17.03 -14.69
C LEU A 170 23.83 17.44 -14.31
N LEU A 171 23.61 18.21 -13.23
CA LEU A 171 22.26 18.66 -12.86
C LEU A 171 22.11 20.19 -12.95
N PRO A 172 21.04 20.73 -13.55
CA PRO A 172 20.78 22.16 -13.57
C PRO A 172 20.43 22.68 -12.17
N ASP A 173 20.95 23.84 -11.79
CA ASP A 173 20.68 24.53 -10.52
C ASP A 173 19.20 24.97 -10.44
N VAL A 174 18.59 24.81 -9.25
CA VAL A 174 17.14 25.00 -9.04
C VAL A 174 16.82 26.32 -8.33
N ASP A 175 17.83 27.16 -8.04
CA ASP A 175 17.67 28.41 -7.28
C ASP A 175 17.03 29.57 -8.09
N LEU A 176 16.17 29.26 -9.07
CA LEU A 176 15.49 30.25 -9.92
C LEU A 176 13.95 30.17 -9.84
N ILE A 177 13.37 29.55 -8.80
CA ILE A 177 11.90 29.39 -8.68
C ILE A 177 11.34 29.96 -7.37
N ASP A 178 11.96 31.00 -6.82
CA ASP A 178 11.40 31.78 -5.70
C ASP A 178 11.12 33.26 -6.06
N GLU A 179 11.21 33.65 -7.33
CA GLU A 179 10.82 34.99 -7.80
C GLU A 179 9.75 34.88 -8.87
N GLU A 180 8.47 34.84 -8.48
CA GLU A 180 7.34 35.47 -9.19
C GLU A 180 6.03 35.13 -8.45
N ASP A 181 5.77 35.89 -7.38
CA ASP A 181 4.42 36.18 -6.86
C ASP A 181 4.45 37.60 -6.25
N GLU A 182 4.45 38.62 -7.12
CA GLU A 182 3.90 39.97 -6.84
C GLU A 182 2.68 40.23 -7.74
#